data_AF-A0AAE0QZD6-F1
#
_entry.id   AF-A0AAE0QZD6-F1
#
_cell.length_a   1.000
_cell.length_b   1.000
_cell.length_c   1.000
_cell.angle_alpha   90.00
_cell.angle_beta   90.00
_cell.angle_gamma   90.00
#
_symmetry.space_group_name_H-M   'P 1'
#
loop_
_entity.id
_entity.type
_entity.pdbx_description
1 polymer ?
#
loop_
_entity_poly.entity_id
_entity_poly.type
_entity_poly.pdbx_seq_one_letter_code
_entity_poly.pdbx_strand_id
1 'polypeptide(L)'
;MPQPQPLDAVPVPSPEKWEGCVRKGIWRKIFAKLLCGPVGPLWRPRTGSSRKQLLMLSCWLLQAWTYSMHWGILQCEAAGMRVSTSKSEAMVLDQKKVACTQQVGGEVLPQVEEFKYLRVLFMSEGRMDRKIDRRIGAAAAVMRSMYRLVVVKKELSRKAKFLIYQSIYVPTLTYGHELWVMTERVRSWIQAAEMSFLHRVAGRSLRDRVRSSVTREKLGVELLLLHIERGQLRWLGHLFWMPPGCLPGEVFRACPTGKRPRGRPRTRWRDYVSRLAWEHLGVPPEELEEVSGEREVWASLLRLLPPRPGSG
;
A
#
# COMPACT_ATOMS: atom_id res chain seq x y z
N MET A 1 6.47 -48.38 13.93
CA MET A 1 6.30 -47.06 13.27
C MET A 1 4.98 -46.47 13.74
N PRO A 2 4.97 -45.29 14.38
CA PRO A 2 3.73 -44.69 14.87
C PRO A 2 2.98 -44.00 13.72
N GLN A 3 1.65 -44.11 13.76
CA GLN A 3 0.69 -43.47 12.85
C GLN A 3 0.74 -41.94 13.00
N PRO A 4 0.63 -41.16 11.91
CA PRO A 4 0.60 -39.70 12.01
C PRO A 4 -0.78 -39.22 12.50
N GLN A 5 -0.77 -38.34 13.50
CA GLN A 5 -1.98 -37.68 14.01
C GLN A 5 -2.50 -36.61 13.04
N PRO A 6 -3.82 -36.33 13.01
CA PRO A 6 -4.40 -35.28 12.18
C PRO A 6 -3.95 -33.89 12.66
N LEU A 7 -3.52 -33.03 11.73
CA LEU A 7 -3.24 -31.62 11.98
C LEU A 7 -4.54 -30.88 12.33
N ASP A 8 -4.54 -30.20 13.48
CA ASP A 8 -5.64 -29.37 13.97
C ASP A 8 -6.06 -28.30 12.95
N ALA A 9 -7.36 -28.16 12.77
CA ALA A 9 -7.99 -27.15 11.93
C ALA A 9 -7.74 -25.74 12.49
N VAL A 10 -7.28 -24.82 11.63
CA VAL A 10 -7.26 -23.37 11.95
C VAL A 10 -8.71 -22.90 12.11
N PRO A 11 -9.09 -22.26 13.23
CA PRO A 11 -10.47 -21.88 13.48
C PRO A 11 -10.90 -20.74 12.54
N VAL A 12 -11.98 -20.98 11.79
CA VAL A 12 -12.74 -19.95 11.07
C VAL A 12 -13.43 -19.07 12.13
N PRO A 13 -13.34 -17.72 12.07
CA PRO A 13 -14.01 -16.87 13.04
C PRO A 13 -15.53 -17.05 12.98
N SER A 14 -16.16 -17.16 14.15
CA SER A 14 -17.60 -17.41 14.29
C SER A 14 -18.46 -16.26 13.70
N PRO A 15 -19.69 -16.57 13.22
CA PRO A 15 -20.61 -15.61 12.60
C PRO A 15 -20.89 -14.34 13.44
N GLU A 16 -20.86 -14.46 14.78
CA GLU A 16 -21.15 -13.39 15.73
C GLU A 16 -20.17 -12.19 15.63
N LYS A 17 -18.93 -12.43 15.20
CA LYS A 17 -17.93 -11.35 15.01
C LYS A 17 -18.28 -10.40 13.86
N TRP A 18 -19.14 -10.81 12.93
CA TRP A 18 -19.51 -10.03 11.76
C TRP A 18 -20.70 -9.09 12.02
N GLU A 19 -21.62 -9.46 12.91
CA GLU A 19 -22.77 -8.63 13.28
C GLU A 19 -22.36 -7.29 13.92
N GLY A 20 -21.25 -7.29 14.68
CA GLY A 20 -20.66 -6.09 15.27
C GLY A 20 -20.10 -5.10 14.25
N CYS A 21 -19.68 -5.56 13.06
CA CYS A 21 -19.19 -4.71 11.98
C CYS A 21 -20.34 -4.00 11.23
N VAL A 22 -21.51 -4.64 11.14
CA VAL A 22 -22.70 -4.12 10.45
C VAL A 22 -23.36 -2.99 11.25
N ARG A 23 -23.46 -3.13 12.59
CA ARG A 23 -24.07 -2.10 13.47
C ARG A 23 -23.29 -0.77 13.52
N LYS A 24 -21.98 -0.77 13.26
CA LYS A 24 -21.11 0.42 13.43
C LYS A 24 -20.92 1.27 12.16
N GLY A 25 -21.67 1.01 11.08
CA GLY A 25 -21.57 1.81 9.85
C GLY A 25 -20.21 1.71 9.13
N ILE A 26 -19.49 0.60 9.31
CA ILE A 26 -18.13 0.37 8.76
C ILE A 26 -18.19 -0.16 7.30
N TRP A 27 -19.31 0.07 6.59
CA TRP A 27 -19.53 -0.43 5.23
C TRP A 27 -18.52 0.08 4.19
N ARG A 28 -17.81 1.19 4.46
CA ARG A 28 -16.74 1.70 3.57
C ARG A 28 -15.44 0.88 3.65
N LYS A 29 -15.23 0.03 4.66
CA LYS A 29 -13.97 -0.73 4.84
C LYS A 29 -14.01 -2.17 4.33
N ILE A 30 -15.18 -2.73 4.02
CA ILE A 30 -15.33 -4.17 3.76
C ILE A 30 -15.07 -4.55 2.29
N PHE A 31 -15.29 -3.64 1.33
CA PHE A 31 -15.18 -3.96 -0.10
C PHE A 31 -13.75 -4.22 -0.64
N ALA A 32 -12.73 -4.24 0.23
CA ALA A 32 -11.36 -4.56 -0.14
C ALA A 32 -10.89 -5.96 0.34
N LYS A 33 -11.76 -6.77 0.97
CA LYS A 33 -11.37 -8.06 1.55
C LYS A 33 -11.74 -9.21 0.61
N LEU A 34 -10.84 -9.54 -0.32
CA LEU A 34 -10.41 -10.91 -0.70
C LEU A 34 -9.43 -10.82 -1.87
N LEU A 35 -8.16 -10.59 -1.52
CA LEU A 35 -7.04 -10.60 -2.45
C LEU A 35 -6.88 -12.02 -3.02
N CYS A 36 -6.99 -12.11 -4.35
CA CYS A 36 -6.57 -13.26 -5.14
C CYS A 36 -5.09 -13.57 -4.93
N GLY A 37 -4.78 -14.86 -4.79
CA GLY A 37 -3.47 -15.42 -5.09
C GLY A 37 -3.68 -16.72 -5.87
N PRO A 38 -3.16 -16.88 -7.08
CA PRO A 38 -3.19 -18.15 -7.77
C PRO A 38 -2.08 -19.05 -7.24
N VAL A 39 -2.47 -20.23 -6.76
CA VAL A 39 -1.54 -21.34 -6.56
C VAL A 39 -1.21 -21.88 -7.96
N GLY A 40 -0.11 -21.40 -8.54
CA GLY A 40 0.45 -21.96 -9.76
C GLY A 40 1.03 -23.37 -9.53
N PRO A 41 0.91 -24.29 -10.50
CA PRO A 41 1.16 -25.71 -10.29
C PRO A 41 2.66 -26.01 -10.45
N LEU A 42 3.28 -26.63 -9.44
CA LEU A 42 4.54 -27.33 -9.64
C LEU A 42 4.64 -28.56 -8.74
N TRP A 43 3.81 -29.56 -9.06
CA TRP A 43 4.05 -30.94 -8.66
C TRP A 43 3.83 -31.84 -9.88
N ARG A 44 4.91 -32.48 -10.37
CA ARG A 44 4.79 -33.72 -11.13
C ARG A 44 4.78 -34.86 -10.11
N PRO A 45 3.69 -35.63 -9.97
CA PRO A 45 3.72 -36.84 -9.18
C PRO A 45 4.35 -37.97 -10.02
N ARG A 46 5.36 -38.64 -9.47
CA ARG A 46 5.54 -40.06 -9.77
C ARG A 46 4.42 -40.78 -9.04
N THR A 47 3.64 -41.57 -9.78
CA THR A 47 2.50 -42.42 -9.36
C THR A 47 1.13 -41.73 -9.26
N GLY A 48 0.14 -42.39 -9.86
CA GLY A 48 -1.20 -41.87 -10.14
C GLY A 48 -2.18 -42.08 -9.00
N SER A 49 -2.46 -41.02 -8.23
CA SER A 49 -3.69 -40.90 -7.42
C SER A 49 -4.10 -39.44 -7.13
N SER A 50 -3.29 -38.44 -7.50
CA SER A 50 -3.46 -37.06 -6.99
C SER A 50 -4.26 -36.08 -7.86
N ARG A 51 -4.78 -36.47 -9.03
CA ARG A 51 -5.56 -35.53 -9.89
C ARG A 51 -6.90 -35.13 -9.28
N LYS A 52 -7.59 -36.04 -8.58
CA LYS A 52 -8.89 -35.75 -7.95
C LYS A 52 -8.77 -34.80 -6.75
N GLN A 53 -7.73 -34.95 -5.93
CA GLN A 53 -7.50 -34.07 -4.76
C GLN A 53 -7.11 -32.64 -5.14
N LEU A 54 -6.30 -32.45 -6.19
CA LEU A 54 -5.95 -31.11 -6.71
C LEU A 54 -7.14 -30.37 -7.33
N LEU A 55 -8.00 -31.07 -8.07
CA LEU A 55 -9.26 -30.53 -8.57
C LEU A 55 -10.20 -30.14 -7.42
N MET A 56 -10.34 -31.00 -6.40
CA MET A 56 -11.18 -30.74 -5.23
C MET A 56 -10.70 -29.52 -4.42
N LEU A 57 -9.38 -29.35 -4.21
CA LEU A 57 -8.82 -28.18 -3.51
C LEU A 57 -8.98 -26.86 -4.29
N SER A 58 -8.85 -26.90 -5.62
CA SER A 58 -9.13 -25.73 -6.45
C SER A 58 -10.63 -25.37 -6.45
N CYS A 59 -11.50 -26.37 -6.42
CA CYS A 59 -12.95 -26.20 -6.33
C CYS A 59 -13.36 -25.65 -4.95
N TRP A 60 -12.71 -26.10 -3.87
CA TRP A 60 -12.94 -25.62 -2.51
C TRP A 60 -12.55 -24.15 -2.30
N LEU A 61 -11.43 -23.71 -2.89
CA LEU A 61 -11.01 -22.30 -2.81
C LEU A 61 -11.91 -21.38 -3.66
N LEU A 62 -12.36 -21.85 -4.83
CA LEU A 62 -13.37 -21.16 -5.64
C LEU A 62 -14.72 -21.08 -4.91
N GLN A 63 -15.15 -22.18 -4.27
CA GLN A 63 -16.36 -22.22 -3.45
C GLN A 63 -16.25 -21.30 -2.24
N ALA A 64 -15.19 -21.34 -1.44
CA ALA A 64 -15.01 -20.46 -0.29
C ALA A 64 -15.02 -18.95 -0.67
N TRP A 65 -14.53 -18.64 -1.88
CA TRP A 65 -14.51 -17.29 -2.42
C TRP A 65 -15.87 -16.82 -2.94
N THR A 66 -16.58 -17.67 -3.71
CA THR A 66 -17.96 -17.37 -4.10
C THR A 66 -18.87 -17.29 -2.88
N TYR A 67 -18.66 -18.13 -1.87
CA TYR A 67 -19.35 -18.07 -0.58
C TYR A 67 -19.10 -16.74 0.12
N SER A 68 -17.86 -16.25 0.19
CA SER A 68 -17.56 -14.98 0.88
C SER A 68 -18.16 -13.76 0.16
N MET A 69 -18.11 -13.76 -1.18
CA MET A 69 -18.65 -12.67 -1.97
C MET A 69 -20.18 -12.66 -1.98
N HIS A 70 -20.79 -13.85 -2.12
CA HIS A 70 -22.23 -14.05 -2.01
C HIS A 70 -22.73 -13.70 -0.59
N TRP A 71 -21.98 -14.06 0.45
CA TRP A 71 -22.29 -13.69 1.83
C TRP A 71 -22.24 -12.17 2.03
N GLY A 72 -21.24 -11.49 1.46
CA GLY A 72 -21.18 -10.02 1.47
C GLY A 72 -22.36 -9.34 0.77
N ILE A 73 -22.81 -9.89 -0.37
CA ILE A 73 -24.00 -9.42 -1.09
C ILE A 73 -25.26 -9.66 -0.24
N LEU A 74 -25.39 -10.84 0.36
CA LEU A 74 -26.51 -11.20 1.23
C LEU A 74 -26.62 -10.27 2.44
N GLN A 75 -25.48 -9.87 3.02
CA GLN A 75 -25.45 -8.87 4.10
C GLN A 75 -25.87 -7.48 3.62
N CYS A 76 -25.46 -7.06 2.42
CA CYS A 76 -25.93 -5.79 1.84
C CYS A 76 -27.44 -5.80 1.69
N GLU A 77 -27.99 -6.89 1.14
CA GLU A 77 -29.42 -7.07 0.91
C GLU A 77 -30.21 -7.12 2.23
N ALA A 78 -29.69 -7.82 3.24
CA ALA A 78 -30.27 -7.83 4.59
C ALA A 78 -30.30 -6.43 5.24
N ALA A 79 -29.36 -5.56 4.88
CA ALA A 79 -29.32 -4.16 5.29
C ALA A 79 -30.11 -3.22 4.36
N GLY A 80 -30.88 -3.75 3.40
CA GLY A 80 -31.69 -2.97 2.45
C GLY A 80 -30.88 -2.26 1.35
N MET A 81 -29.63 -2.65 1.13
CA MET A 81 -28.74 -2.07 0.13
C MET A 81 -28.61 -2.97 -1.10
N ARG A 82 -28.62 -2.37 -2.29
CA ARG A 82 -28.38 -3.06 -3.57
C ARG A 82 -27.01 -2.70 -4.14
N VAL A 83 -26.25 -3.71 -4.58
CA VAL A 83 -24.98 -3.50 -5.27
C VAL A 83 -25.24 -2.96 -6.68
N SER A 84 -24.59 -1.86 -7.03
CA SER A 84 -24.64 -1.29 -8.37
C SER A 84 -23.63 -2.02 -9.26
N THR A 85 -24.12 -2.94 -10.09
CA THR A 85 -23.32 -3.68 -11.08
C THR A 85 -22.65 -2.75 -12.08
N SER A 86 -23.34 -1.67 -12.49
CA SER A 86 -22.80 -0.64 -13.40
C SER A 86 -21.59 0.14 -12.87
N LYS A 87 -21.38 0.18 -11.55
CA LYS A 87 -20.22 0.84 -10.90
C LYS A 87 -19.19 -0.14 -10.36
N SER A 88 -19.49 -1.43 -10.43
CA SER A 88 -18.67 -2.49 -9.83
C SER A 88 -17.80 -3.13 -10.89
N GLU A 89 -16.53 -3.31 -10.57
CA GLU A 89 -15.54 -3.91 -11.45
C GLU A 89 -14.79 -5.01 -10.69
N ALA A 90 -14.43 -6.08 -11.40
CA ALA A 90 -13.65 -7.17 -10.84
C ALA A 90 -12.16 -6.98 -11.16
N MET A 91 -11.28 -7.13 -10.18
CA MET A 91 -9.83 -7.08 -10.41
C MET A 91 -9.16 -8.35 -9.87
N VAL A 92 -8.44 -9.04 -10.73
CA VAL A 92 -7.59 -10.18 -10.36
C VAL A 92 -6.17 -9.69 -10.13
N LEU A 93 -5.62 -9.99 -8.94
CA LEU A 93 -4.25 -9.67 -8.60
C LEU A 93 -3.35 -10.87 -8.85
N ASP A 94 -2.60 -10.82 -9.95
CA ASP A 94 -1.62 -11.85 -10.32
C ASP A 94 -0.52 -11.24 -11.21
N GLN A 95 0.67 -11.83 -11.15
CA GLN A 95 1.76 -11.54 -12.07
C GLN A 95 1.44 -12.03 -13.50
N LYS A 96 0.62 -13.06 -13.63
CA LYS A 96 0.13 -13.57 -14.92
C LYS A 96 -1.29 -13.09 -15.16
N LYS A 97 -1.64 -12.81 -16.41
CA LYS A 97 -3.01 -12.45 -16.76
C LYS A 97 -3.87 -13.71 -16.65
N VAL A 98 -4.79 -13.70 -15.69
CA VAL A 98 -5.78 -14.76 -15.49
C VAL A 98 -7.16 -14.16 -15.71
N ALA A 99 -7.95 -14.77 -16.59
CA ALA A 99 -9.34 -14.42 -16.75
C ALA A 99 -10.15 -15.06 -15.61
N CYS A 100 -10.95 -14.25 -14.91
CA CYS A 100 -11.84 -14.70 -13.85
C CYS A 100 -13.19 -14.00 -14.02
N THR A 101 -14.21 -14.76 -14.43
CA THR A 101 -15.56 -14.24 -14.60
C THR A 101 -16.25 -14.19 -13.24
N GLN A 102 -16.64 -13.00 -12.79
CA GLN A 102 -17.35 -12.77 -11.54
C GLN A 102 -18.77 -12.30 -11.83
N GLN A 103 -19.76 -12.85 -11.12
CA GLN A 103 -21.17 -12.50 -11.30
C GLN A 103 -21.78 -11.98 -10.00
N VAL A 104 -22.60 -10.93 -10.11
CA VAL A 104 -23.36 -10.34 -8.99
C VAL A 104 -24.79 -10.13 -9.47
N GLY A 105 -25.76 -10.75 -8.79
CA GLY A 105 -27.19 -10.62 -9.16
C GLY A 105 -27.52 -11.12 -10.56
N GLY A 106 -26.76 -12.08 -11.10
CA GLY A 106 -26.92 -12.62 -12.46
C GLY A 106 -26.21 -11.82 -13.56
N GLU A 107 -25.63 -10.65 -13.24
CA GLU A 107 -24.84 -9.86 -14.19
C GLU A 107 -23.34 -10.13 -14.04
N VAL A 108 -22.63 -10.23 -15.18
CA VAL A 108 -21.18 -10.41 -15.22
C VAL A 108 -20.50 -9.06 -14.99
N LEU A 109 -19.61 -8.98 -14.00
CA LEU A 109 -18.80 -7.80 -13.75
C LEU A 109 -17.64 -7.69 -14.76
N PRO A 110 -17.34 -6.50 -15.28
CA PRO A 110 -16.18 -6.30 -16.13
C PRO A 110 -14.89 -6.52 -15.35
N GLN A 111 -13.98 -7.32 -15.91
CA GLN A 111 -12.65 -7.52 -15.34
C GLN A 111 -11.71 -6.39 -15.81
N VAL A 112 -11.10 -5.69 -14.85
CA VAL A 112 -10.24 -4.52 -15.12
C VAL A 112 -8.79 -4.73 -14.68
N GLU A 113 -7.85 -4.15 -15.44
CA GLU A 113 -6.42 -4.12 -15.09
C GLU A 113 -6.04 -2.93 -14.22
N GLU A 114 -6.80 -1.84 -14.32
CA GLU A 114 -6.63 -0.62 -13.55
C GLU A 114 -7.90 -0.32 -12.76
N PHE A 115 -7.78 -0.11 -11.46
CA PHE A 115 -8.91 0.22 -10.60
C PHE A 115 -8.60 1.44 -9.76
N LYS A 116 -9.48 2.44 -9.77
CA LYS A 116 -9.29 3.69 -9.03
C LYS A 116 -10.21 3.70 -7.81
N TYR A 117 -9.61 3.63 -6.62
CA TYR A 117 -10.33 3.71 -5.36
C TYR A 117 -9.77 4.83 -4.47
N LEU A 118 -10.63 5.74 -4.02
CA LEU A 118 -10.27 6.90 -3.17
C LEU A 118 -9.03 7.65 -3.69
N ARG A 119 -8.99 7.92 -5.00
CA ARG A 119 -7.86 8.56 -5.71
C ARG A 119 -6.57 7.72 -5.77
N VAL A 120 -6.51 6.53 -5.18
CA VAL A 120 -5.42 5.58 -5.33
C VAL A 120 -5.68 4.70 -6.56
N LEU A 121 -4.63 4.49 -7.37
CA LEU A 121 -4.66 3.55 -8.47
C LEU A 121 -4.13 2.20 -8.01
N PHE A 122 -4.90 1.16 -8.27
CA PHE A 122 -4.51 -0.24 -8.13
C PHE A 122 -4.31 -0.83 -9.52
N MET A 123 -3.29 -1.67 -9.65
CA MET A 123 -2.96 -2.39 -10.87
C MET A 123 -3.10 -3.88 -10.59
N SER A 124 -3.65 -4.64 -11.54
CA SER A 124 -3.75 -6.11 -11.45
C SER A 124 -2.38 -6.77 -11.16
N GLU A 125 -1.30 -6.22 -11.71
CA GLU A 125 0.06 -6.72 -11.50
C GLU A 125 0.66 -6.38 -10.13
N GLY A 126 0.02 -5.52 -9.33
CA GLY A 126 0.52 -5.06 -8.03
C GLY A 126 1.69 -4.07 -8.09
N ARG A 127 1.96 -3.43 -9.24
CA ARG A 127 2.96 -2.36 -9.37
C ARG A 127 2.42 -1.02 -8.89
N MET A 128 3.28 -0.22 -8.25
CA MET A 128 2.92 1.11 -7.74
C MET A 128 3.48 2.26 -8.59
N ASP A 129 4.31 1.99 -9.58
CA ASP A 129 4.99 3.02 -10.39
C ASP A 129 3.97 3.98 -11.03
N ARG A 130 2.92 3.45 -11.69
CA ARG A 130 1.85 4.26 -12.28
C ARG A 130 1.08 5.09 -11.25
N LYS A 131 0.89 4.57 -10.03
CA LYS A 131 0.26 5.32 -8.93
C LYS A 131 1.11 6.53 -8.55
N ILE A 132 2.43 6.34 -8.44
CA ILE A 132 3.39 7.39 -8.08
C ILE A 132 3.51 8.42 -9.20
N ASP A 133 3.60 7.98 -10.46
CA ASP A 133 3.63 8.85 -11.64
C ASP A 133 2.40 9.76 -11.72
N ARG A 134 1.20 9.22 -11.45
CA ARG A 134 -0.02 10.03 -11.39
C ARG A 134 0.04 11.10 -10.29
N ARG A 135 0.68 10.81 -9.15
CA ARG A 135 0.85 11.77 -8.05
C ARG A 135 1.86 12.84 -8.37
N ILE A 136 2.97 12.49 -9.01
CA ILE A 136 3.94 13.45 -9.55
C ILE A 136 3.25 14.35 -10.58
N GLY A 137 2.44 13.78 -11.47
CA GLY A 137 1.66 14.54 -12.46
C GLY A 137 0.67 15.52 -11.81
N ALA A 138 -0.03 15.09 -10.75
CA ALA A 138 -0.93 15.95 -9.98
C ALA A 138 -0.18 17.09 -9.27
N ALA A 139 0.94 16.79 -8.60
CA ALA A 139 1.78 17.79 -7.96
C ALA A 139 2.38 18.78 -8.97
N ALA A 140 2.77 18.30 -10.16
CA ALA A 140 3.22 19.15 -11.25
C ALA A 140 2.10 20.06 -11.78
N ALA A 141 0.86 19.60 -11.85
CA ALA A 141 -0.29 20.43 -12.22
C ALA A 141 -0.54 21.54 -11.20
N VAL A 142 -0.50 21.19 -9.91
CA VAL A 142 -0.58 22.12 -8.77
C VAL A 142 0.52 23.17 -8.80
N MET A 143 1.76 22.76 -9.12
CA MET A 143 2.86 23.71 -9.34
C MET A 143 2.57 24.63 -10.54
N ARG A 144 2.18 24.08 -11.69
CA ARG A 144 1.90 24.90 -12.88
C ARG A 144 0.84 25.97 -12.63
N SER A 145 -0.25 25.64 -11.94
CA SER A 145 -1.31 26.62 -11.62
C SER A 145 -0.81 27.70 -10.67
N MET A 146 0.02 27.35 -9.69
CA MET A 146 0.57 28.30 -8.72
C MET A 146 1.78 29.09 -9.21
N TYR A 147 2.39 28.72 -10.35
CA TYR A 147 3.66 29.29 -10.78
C TYR A 147 3.64 30.82 -10.87
N ARG A 148 2.65 31.39 -11.56
CA ARG A 148 2.50 32.84 -11.75
C ARG A 148 1.98 33.57 -10.50
N LEU A 149 1.19 32.87 -9.68
CA LEU A 149 0.50 33.45 -8.52
C LEU A 149 1.36 33.46 -7.26
N VAL A 150 2.24 32.48 -7.12
CA VAL A 150 3.00 32.24 -5.89
C VAL A 150 4.49 32.26 -6.15
N VAL A 151 4.96 31.43 -7.08
CA VAL A 151 6.40 31.10 -7.13
C VAL A 151 7.24 32.22 -7.72
N VAL A 152 6.76 32.88 -8.78
CA VAL A 152 7.49 34.01 -9.41
C VAL A 152 7.25 35.37 -8.73
N LYS A 153 6.20 35.50 -7.92
CA LYS A 153 5.85 36.76 -7.26
C LYS A 153 6.94 37.16 -6.27
N LYS A 154 7.51 38.36 -6.43
CA LYS A 154 8.61 38.86 -5.57
C LYS A 154 8.08 39.40 -4.25
N GLU A 155 6.81 39.81 -4.25
CA GLU A 155 6.08 40.35 -3.09
C GLU A 155 5.86 39.29 -2.02
N LEU A 156 5.82 38.01 -2.41
CA LEU A 156 5.69 36.91 -1.46
C LEU A 156 7.04 36.53 -0.87
N SER A 157 7.10 36.52 0.46
CA SER A 157 8.28 36.06 1.19
C SER A 157 8.58 34.59 0.89
N ARG A 158 9.85 34.20 0.99
CA ARG A 158 10.26 32.78 0.86
C ARG A 158 9.53 31.89 1.85
N LYS A 159 9.28 32.39 3.07
CA LYS A 159 8.52 31.68 4.11
C LYS A 159 7.09 31.39 3.66
N ALA A 160 6.39 32.35 3.06
CA ALA A 160 5.03 32.14 2.56
C ALA A 160 4.98 31.10 1.42
N LYS A 161 5.92 31.18 0.45
CA LYS A 161 6.03 30.19 -0.63
C LYS A 161 6.30 28.78 -0.09
N PHE A 162 7.08 28.69 0.99
CA PHE A 162 7.37 27.42 1.64
C PHE A 162 6.17 26.85 2.40
N LEU A 163 5.36 27.69 3.07
CA LEU A 163 4.12 27.21 3.68
C LEU A 163 3.17 26.61 2.64
N ILE A 164 3.07 27.21 1.46
CA ILE A 164 2.27 26.70 0.34
C ILE A 164 2.83 25.36 -0.18
N TYR A 165 4.15 25.23 -0.25
CA TYR A 165 4.80 23.96 -0.57
C TYR A 165 4.41 22.86 0.42
N GLN A 166 4.52 23.14 1.72
CA GLN A 166 4.23 22.17 2.78
C GLN A 166 2.74 21.83 2.87
N SER A 167 1.83 22.78 2.64
CA SER A 167 0.40 22.58 2.82
C SER A 167 -0.32 22.04 1.58
N ILE A 168 0.17 22.35 0.37
CA ILE A 168 -0.49 21.97 -0.88
C ILE A 168 0.34 20.98 -1.68
N TYR A 169 1.60 21.31 -1.97
CA TYR A 169 2.43 20.51 -2.87
C TYR A 169 2.79 19.16 -2.26
N VAL A 170 3.34 19.16 -1.04
CA VAL A 170 3.76 17.95 -0.33
C VAL A 170 2.59 16.97 -0.16
N PRO A 171 1.42 17.34 0.40
CA PRO A 171 0.31 16.40 0.57
C PRO A 171 -0.27 15.88 -0.76
N THR A 172 -0.20 16.68 -1.83
CA THR A 172 -0.61 16.24 -3.17
C THR A 172 0.30 15.12 -3.69
N LEU A 173 1.61 15.30 -3.51
CA LEU A 173 2.63 14.36 -3.95
C LEU A 173 2.68 13.11 -3.07
N THR A 174 2.64 13.26 -1.75
CA THR A 174 2.83 12.16 -0.79
C THR A 174 1.54 11.42 -0.44
N TYR A 175 0.41 11.67 -1.11
CA TYR A 175 -0.82 10.97 -0.77
C TYR A 175 -0.70 9.44 -0.91
N GLY A 176 -0.89 8.73 0.20
CA GLY A 176 -0.84 7.27 0.26
C GLY A 176 0.57 6.69 0.20
N HIS A 177 1.59 7.48 0.60
CA HIS A 177 3.01 7.10 0.64
C HIS A 177 3.33 6.05 1.72
N GLU A 178 2.46 5.91 2.72
CA GLU A 178 2.59 4.97 3.83
C GLU A 178 2.70 3.52 3.34
N LEU A 179 2.10 3.23 2.19
CA LEU A 179 2.08 1.90 1.57
C LEU A 179 3.08 1.76 0.40
N TRP A 180 3.89 2.77 0.11
CA TRP A 180 4.84 2.70 -1.00
C TRP A 180 6.04 1.81 -0.65
N VAL A 181 6.57 1.12 -1.66
CA VAL A 181 7.87 0.46 -1.60
C VAL A 181 8.86 1.37 -2.31
N MET A 182 9.81 1.93 -1.57
CA MET A 182 10.75 2.91 -2.10
C MET A 182 11.92 2.20 -2.78
N THR A 183 11.81 2.03 -4.09
CA THR A 183 12.94 1.63 -4.94
C THR A 183 13.81 2.85 -5.26
N GLU A 184 15.06 2.64 -5.67
CA GLU A 184 15.94 3.74 -6.10
C GLU A 184 15.33 4.57 -7.23
N ARG A 185 14.63 3.94 -8.17
CA ARG A 185 13.89 4.63 -9.24
C ARG A 185 12.82 5.57 -8.67
N VAL A 186 12.03 5.10 -7.72
CA VAL A 186 10.98 5.89 -7.06
C VAL A 186 11.58 7.04 -6.26
N ARG A 187 12.68 6.79 -5.54
CA ARG A 187 13.42 7.82 -4.78
C ARG A 187 13.88 8.95 -5.71
N SER A 188 14.52 8.60 -6.83
CA SER A 188 14.96 9.57 -7.82
C SER A 188 13.82 10.40 -8.40
N TRP A 189 12.67 9.78 -8.68
CA TRP A 189 11.48 10.50 -9.16
C TRP A 189 10.92 11.49 -8.13
N ILE A 190 10.84 11.09 -6.87
CA ILE A 190 10.36 11.95 -5.79
C ILE A 190 11.33 13.11 -5.56
N GLN A 191 12.64 12.84 -5.54
CA GLN A 191 13.65 13.88 -5.43
C GLN A 191 13.59 14.85 -6.61
N ALA A 192 13.43 14.35 -7.84
CA ALA A 192 13.27 15.20 -9.01
C ALA A 192 12.02 16.09 -8.90
N ALA A 193 10.89 15.54 -8.43
CA ALA A 193 9.66 16.29 -8.21
C ALA A 193 9.86 17.39 -7.14
N GLU A 194 10.41 17.04 -5.97
CA GLU A 194 10.76 17.98 -4.91
C GLU A 194 11.65 19.12 -5.44
N MET A 195 12.78 18.77 -6.06
CA MET A 195 13.75 19.75 -6.55
C MET A 195 13.19 20.64 -7.65
N SER A 196 12.24 20.13 -8.44
CA SER A 196 11.53 20.94 -9.43
C SER A 196 10.81 22.14 -8.78
N PHE A 197 10.25 21.97 -7.58
CA PHE A 197 9.60 23.05 -6.86
C PHE A 197 10.63 23.94 -6.17
N LEU A 198 11.57 23.34 -5.43
CA LEU A 198 12.55 24.07 -4.62
C LEU A 198 13.47 24.98 -5.46
N HIS A 199 13.92 24.52 -6.63
CA HIS A 199 14.72 25.37 -7.53
C HIS A 199 13.96 26.62 -7.96
N ARG A 200 12.67 26.51 -8.28
CA ARG A 200 11.87 27.65 -8.72
C ARG A 200 11.66 28.66 -7.58
N VAL A 201 11.43 28.19 -6.35
CA VAL A 201 11.33 29.07 -5.18
C VAL A 201 12.66 29.73 -4.84
N ALA A 202 13.77 29.01 -5.02
CA ALA A 202 15.11 29.55 -4.84
C ALA A 202 15.55 30.49 -5.98
N GLY A 203 14.76 30.62 -7.05
CA GLY A 203 15.13 31.38 -8.25
C GLY A 203 16.29 30.77 -9.02
N ARG A 204 16.48 29.45 -8.91
CA ARG A 204 17.55 28.69 -9.55
C ARG A 204 17.08 28.08 -10.85
N SER A 205 17.97 28.08 -11.84
CA SER A 205 17.80 27.36 -13.09
C SER A 205 18.66 26.10 -13.12
N LEU A 206 18.36 25.16 -14.02
CA LEU A 206 19.23 24.01 -14.25
C LEU A 206 20.61 24.41 -14.79
N ARG A 207 20.74 25.60 -15.38
CA ARG A 207 22.03 26.12 -15.89
C ARG A 207 22.98 26.50 -14.76
N ASP A 208 22.45 26.79 -13.58
CA ASP A 208 23.24 27.21 -12.43
C ASP A 208 24.09 26.05 -11.86
N ARG A 209 23.77 24.80 -12.24
CA ARG A 209 24.47 23.55 -11.83
C ARG A 209 24.70 23.45 -10.31
N VAL A 210 23.81 24.04 -9.53
CA VAL A 210 23.86 24.01 -8.06
C VAL A 210 23.42 22.63 -7.58
N ARG A 211 24.19 22.04 -6.65
CA ARG A 211 23.84 20.76 -6.02
C ARG A 211 22.50 20.87 -5.26
N SER A 212 21.74 19.78 -5.26
CA SER A 212 20.41 19.73 -4.62
C SER A 212 20.49 19.97 -3.11
N SER A 213 21.48 19.39 -2.42
CA SER A 213 21.82 19.65 -1.02
C SER A 213 21.92 21.14 -0.69
N VAL A 214 22.69 21.89 -1.48
CA VAL A 214 22.89 23.34 -1.25
C VAL A 214 21.58 24.12 -1.34
N THR A 215 20.69 23.74 -2.27
CA THR A 215 19.37 24.38 -2.38
C THR A 215 18.51 24.08 -1.16
N ARG A 216 18.49 22.83 -0.68
CA ARG A 216 17.72 22.43 0.50
C ARG A 216 18.21 23.12 1.76
N GLU A 217 19.52 23.16 1.96
CA GLU A 217 20.18 23.83 3.09
C GLU A 217 19.84 25.33 3.10
N LYS A 218 19.99 26.01 1.94
CA LYS A 218 19.65 27.43 1.81
C LYS A 218 18.18 27.74 2.12
N LEU A 219 17.28 26.80 1.82
CA LEU A 219 15.85 26.96 2.08
C LEU A 219 15.43 26.41 3.46
N GLY A 220 16.32 25.73 4.19
CA GLY A 220 16.02 25.09 5.48
C GLY A 220 14.95 23.99 5.37
N VAL A 221 14.94 23.23 4.26
CA VAL A 221 13.88 22.25 3.97
C VAL A 221 14.34 20.83 4.34
N GLU A 222 13.53 20.15 5.14
CA GLU A 222 13.69 18.71 5.40
C GLU A 222 13.49 17.91 4.11
N LEU A 223 14.35 16.91 3.89
CA LEU A 223 14.26 16.03 2.73
C LEU A 223 12.88 15.34 2.67
N LEU A 224 12.17 15.48 1.56
CA LEU A 224 10.84 14.87 1.39
C LEU A 224 10.85 13.34 1.56
N LEU A 225 11.95 12.68 1.19
CA LEU A 225 12.13 11.26 1.43
C LEU A 225 12.09 10.92 2.93
N LEU A 226 12.69 11.75 3.79
CA LEU A 226 12.66 11.55 5.23
C LEU A 226 11.25 11.70 5.78
N HIS A 227 10.49 12.68 5.27
CA HIS A 227 9.07 12.84 5.61
C HIS A 227 8.25 11.59 5.25
N ILE A 228 8.48 11.01 4.07
CA ILE A 228 7.81 9.79 3.60
C ILE A 228 8.20 8.59 4.48
N GLU A 229 9.49 8.38 4.71
CA GLU A 229 10.00 7.26 5.50
C GLU A 229 9.51 7.33 6.95
N ARG A 230 9.47 8.53 7.55
CA ARG A 230 8.85 8.77 8.87
C ARG A 230 7.36 8.41 8.89
N GLY A 231 6.62 8.75 7.84
CA GLY A 231 5.20 8.39 7.70
C GLY A 231 4.97 6.88 7.58
N GLN A 232 5.85 6.17 6.85
CA GLN A 232 5.81 4.71 6.71
C GLN A 232 6.07 4.00 8.03
N LEU A 233 7.07 4.44 8.80
CA LEU A 233 7.35 3.88 10.13
C LEU A 233 6.24 4.22 11.14
N ARG A 234 5.63 5.42 11.04
CA ARG A 234 4.44 5.76 11.83
C ARG A 234 3.29 4.82 11.53
N TRP A 235 3.04 4.51 10.25
CA TRP A 235 2.02 3.56 9.84
C TRP A 235 2.33 2.14 10.31
N LEU A 236 3.59 1.71 10.29
CA LEU A 236 4.01 0.43 10.83
C LEU A 236 3.66 0.30 12.32
N GLY A 237 4.02 1.28 13.15
CA GLY A 237 3.64 1.29 14.57
C GLY A 237 2.13 1.19 14.75
N HIS A 238 1.37 1.93 13.93
CA HIS A 238 -0.09 1.85 13.95
C HIS A 238 -0.63 0.45 13.63
N LEU A 239 -0.02 -0.30 12.70
CA LEU A 239 -0.43 -1.67 12.39
C LEU A 239 -0.22 -2.63 13.56
N PHE A 240 0.87 -2.47 14.32
CA PHE A 240 1.13 -3.26 15.53
C PHE A 240 0.14 -2.95 16.64
N TRP A 241 -0.27 -1.69 16.80
CA TRP A 241 -1.26 -1.28 17.79
C TRP A 241 -2.72 -1.64 17.44
N MET A 242 -2.99 -2.13 16.23
CA MET A 242 -4.36 -2.49 15.86
C MET A 242 -4.84 -3.70 16.67
N PRO A 243 -6.02 -3.63 17.29
CA PRO A 243 -6.59 -4.78 17.98
C PRO A 243 -6.93 -5.91 16.99
N PRO A 244 -6.98 -7.17 17.46
CA PRO A 244 -7.46 -8.28 16.64
C PRO A 244 -8.87 -7.99 16.11
N GLY A 245 -9.19 -8.46 14.90
CA GLY A 245 -10.44 -8.12 14.19
C GLY A 245 -10.31 -6.91 13.24
N CYS A 246 -9.29 -6.06 13.40
CA CYS A 246 -9.03 -4.97 12.46
C CYS A 246 -8.36 -5.49 11.19
N LEU A 247 -9.04 -5.37 10.04
CA LEU A 247 -8.55 -5.98 8.79
C LEU A 247 -7.10 -5.60 8.43
N PRO A 248 -6.65 -4.33 8.50
CA PRO A 248 -5.31 -3.99 8.06
C PRO A 248 -4.23 -4.68 8.91
N GLY A 249 -4.44 -4.74 10.23
CA GLY A 249 -3.55 -5.45 11.15
C GLY A 249 -3.56 -6.97 10.93
N GLU A 250 -4.72 -7.56 10.61
CA GLU A 250 -4.81 -8.98 10.24
C GLU A 250 -4.09 -9.28 8.94
N VAL A 251 -4.31 -8.47 7.90
CA VAL A 251 -3.66 -8.64 6.58
C VAL A 251 -2.14 -8.45 6.69
N PHE A 252 -1.69 -7.54 7.54
CA PHE A 252 -0.28 -7.34 7.81
C PHE A 252 0.38 -8.55 8.50
N ARG A 253 -0.32 -9.16 9.47
CA ARG A 253 0.14 -10.37 10.18
C ARG A 253 -0.05 -11.66 9.39
N ALA A 254 -0.89 -11.64 8.35
CA ALA A 254 -1.17 -12.81 7.54
C ALA A 254 0.08 -13.28 6.77
N CYS A 255 0.35 -14.58 6.83
CA CYS A 255 1.39 -15.25 6.07
C CYS A 255 0.75 -16.06 4.94
N PRO A 256 0.57 -15.50 3.73
CA PRO A 256 -0.09 -16.21 2.64
C PRO A 256 0.74 -17.43 2.22
N THR A 257 0.05 -18.56 2.06
CA THR A 257 0.65 -19.82 1.63
C THR A 257 1.16 -19.70 0.19
N GLY A 258 2.44 -20.02 -0.04
CA GLY A 258 3.04 -20.00 -1.37
C GLY A 258 4.54 -19.73 -1.36
N LYS A 259 5.23 -20.14 -2.43
CA LYS A 259 6.67 -19.89 -2.59
C LYS A 259 6.88 -18.63 -3.44
N ARG A 260 7.87 -17.81 -3.06
CA ARG A 260 8.31 -16.71 -3.92
C ARG A 260 9.01 -17.27 -5.17
N PRO A 261 8.85 -16.65 -6.35
CA PRO A 261 9.61 -17.02 -7.54
C PRO A 261 11.12 -16.98 -7.28
N ARG A 262 11.87 -17.88 -7.92
CA ARG A 262 13.34 -17.88 -7.90
C ARG A 262 13.89 -16.65 -8.63
N GLY A 263 15.08 -16.18 -8.23
CA GLY A 263 15.76 -15.04 -8.83
C GLY A 263 15.56 -13.76 -8.01
N ARG A 264 15.08 -12.69 -8.66
CA ARG A 264 14.86 -11.36 -8.05
C ARG A 264 13.36 -11.11 -7.82
N PRO A 265 12.75 -11.67 -6.76
CA PRO A 265 11.36 -11.38 -6.44
C PRO A 265 11.20 -9.89 -6.07
N ARG A 266 10.00 -9.35 -6.28
CA ARG A 266 9.68 -7.98 -5.88
C ARG A 266 9.73 -7.87 -4.34
N THR A 267 10.28 -6.76 -3.85
CA THR A 267 10.32 -6.45 -2.42
C THR A 267 8.91 -6.24 -1.90
N ARG A 268 8.52 -6.95 -0.84
CA ARG A 268 7.22 -6.70 -0.18
C ARG A 268 7.34 -5.43 0.67
N TRP A 269 6.20 -4.79 0.90
CA TRP A 269 6.14 -3.63 1.79
C TRP A 269 6.67 -3.97 3.21
N ARG A 270 6.27 -5.11 3.79
CA ARG A 270 6.79 -5.58 5.09
C ARG A 270 8.31 -5.71 5.11
N ASP A 271 8.90 -6.37 4.10
CA ASP A 271 10.36 -6.54 4.00
C ASP A 271 11.06 -5.17 3.90
N TYR A 272 10.49 -4.27 3.09
CA TYR A 272 11.02 -2.92 2.89
C TYR A 272 11.00 -2.09 4.18
N VAL A 273 9.87 -2.04 4.89
CA VAL A 273 9.74 -1.22 6.10
C VAL A 273 10.51 -1.81 7.28
N SER A 274 10.65 -3.14 7.35
CA SER A 274 11.53 -3.77 8.36
C SER A 274 12.99 -3.36 8.15
N ARG A 275 13.46 -3.38 6.89
CA ARG A 275 14.79 -2.87 6.54
C ARG A 275 14.92 -1.36 6.81
N LEU A 276 13.87 -0.59 6.55
CA LEU A 276 13.84 0.85 6.85
C LEU A 276 14.01 1.11 8.35
N ALA A 277 13.32 0.36 9.20
CA ALA A 277 13.42 0.48 10.64
C ALA A 277 14.83 0.10 11.14
N TRP A 278 15.42 -0.97 10.60
CA TRP A 278 16.82 -1.31 10.88
C TRP A 278 17.78 -0.18 10.48
N GLU A 279 17.66 0.34 9.26
CA GLU A 279 18.57 1.36 8.71
C GLU A 279 18.51 2.71 9.45
N HIS A 280 17.34 3.11 9.95
CA HIS A 280 17.19 4.41 10.64
C HIS A 280 17.19 4.33 12.16
N LEU A 281 16.66 3.24 12.73
CA LEU A 281 16.43 3.10 14.17
C LEU A 281 17.35 2.06 14.80
N GLY A 282 18.05 1.24 14.01
CA GLY A 282 18.84 0.12 14.52
C GLY A 282 18.01 -1.01 15.12
N VAL A 283 16.68 -1.00 14.91
CA VAL A 283 15.76 -1.99 15.49
C VAL A 283 15.67 -3.20 14.57
N PRO A 284 16.09 -4.40 15.01
CA PRO A 284 16.05 -5.60 14.18
C PRO A 284 14.60 -6.06 13.97
N PRO A 285 14.29 -6.73 12.84
CA PRO A 285 12.92 -7.15 12.50
C PRO A 285 12.19 -7.94 13.58
N GLU A 286 12.93 -8.69 14.40
CA GLU A 286 12.44 -9.54 15.48
C GLU A 286 11.94 -8.72 16.68
N GLU A 287 12.57 -7.58 16.96
CA GLU A 287 12.25 -6.68 18.08
C GLU A 287 11.25 -5.57 17.69
N LEU A 288 10.91 -5.46 16.40
CA LEU A 288 10.05 -4.37 15.91
C LEU A 288 8.68 -4.33 16.57
N GLU A 289 8.06 -5.48 16.82
CA GLU A 289 6.73 -5.54 17.45
C GLU A 289 6.79 -5.09 18.93
N GLU A 290 7.85 -5.46 19.64
CA GLU A 290 8.09 -5.08 21.03
C GLU A 290 8.39 -3.58 21.15
N VAL A 291 9.41 -3.08 20.43
CA VAL A 291 9.83 -1.67 20.48
C VAL A 291 8.73 -0.74 19.97
N SER A 292 7.97 -1.15 18.95
CA SER A 292 6.84 -0.34 18.49
C SER A 292 5.66 -0.39 19.45
N GLY A 293 5.51 -1.44 20.26
CA GLY A 293 4.46 -1.57 21.29
C GLY A 293 4.51 -0.44 22.32
N GLU A 294 5.71 0.05 22.64
CA GLU A 294 5.92 1.23 23.46
C GLU A 294 5.70 2.52 22.67
N ARG A 295 4.44 3.00 22.66
CA ARG A 295 4.03 4.15 21.83
C ARG A 295 4.87 5.41 22.02
N GLU A 296 5.27 5.73 23.25
CA GLU A 296 6.07 6.92 23.55
C GLU A 296 7.52 6.79 23.08
N VAL A 297 8.11 5.61 23.23
CA VAL A 297 9.45 5.30 22.69
C VAL A 297 9.42 5.35 21.17
N TRP A 298 8.43 4.71 20.54
CA TRP A 298 8.26 4.76 19.08
C TRP A 298 8.07 6.20 18.57
N ALA A 299 7.21 6.99 19.23
CA ALA A 299 7.00 8.38 18.87
C ALA A 299 8.29 9.21 18.98
N SER A 300 9.10 8.98 20.02
CA SER A 300 10.37 9.65 20.25
C SER A 300 11.41 9.30 19.17
N LEU A 301 11.53 8.01 18.83
CA LEU A 301 12.38 7.52 17.75
C LEU A 301 12.03 8.18 16.41
N LEU A 302 10.75 8.32 16.09
CA LEU A 302 10.30 8.95 14.84
C LEU A 302 10.53 10.46 14.80
N ARG A 303 10.49 11.15 15.95
CA ARG A 303 10.80 12.59 16.04
C ARG A 303 12.27 12.85 15.75
N LEU A 304 13.15 11.96 16.20
CA LEU A 304 14.60 12.09 16.07
C LEU A 304 15.19 11.37 14.85
N LEU A 305 14.33 10.95 13.91
CA LEU A 305 14.74 10.17 12.74
C LEU A 305 15.80 10.92 11.90
N PRO A 306 17.04 10.42 11.79
CA PRO A 306 18.09 11.10 11.05
C PRO A 306 17.89 10.92 9.53
N PRO A 307 18.37 11.88 8.70
CA PRO A 307 18.45 11.69 7.26
C PRO A 307 19.45 10.57 6.91
N ARG A 308 19.19 9.83 5.84
CA ARG A 308 20.10 8.77 5.37
C ARG A 308 21.46 9.33 4.97
N PRO A 309 22.57 8.63 5.24
CA PRO A 309 23.88 8.96 4.67
C PRO A 309 23.81 8.96 3.13
N GLY A 310 24.37 9.99 2.48
CA GLY A 310 24.43 10.07 1.01
C GLY A 310 23.14 10.53 0.30
N SER A 311 22.16 11.08 1.02
CA SER A 311 20.92 11.63 0.45
C SER A 311 20.99 13.10 -0.02
N GLY A 312 22.20 13.67 -0.06
CA GLY A 312 22.49 15.08 -0.39
C GLY A 312 22.78 15.37 -1.86
#